data_AF-A0A1H9STT1-F1
#
_entry.id   AF-A0A1H9STT1-F1
#
_cell.length_a   1.000
_cell.length_b   1.000
_cell.length_c   1.000
_cell.angle_alpha   90.00
_cell.angle_beta   90.00
_cell.angle_gamma   90.00
#
_symmetry.space_group_name_H-M   'P 1'
#
loop_
_entity.id
_entity.type
_entity.pdbx_description
1 polymer ?
#
loop_
_entity_poly.entity_id
_entity_poly.type
_entity_poly.pdbx_seq_one_letter_code
_entity_poly.pdbx_strand_id
1 'polypeptide(L)' 'MSTLRIRVSRDGGRTWSRWRTLRGGKHCAMRADWGPCRCPRCREGRDRDAA' A
#
# COMPACT_ATOMS: atom_id res chain seq x y z
N MET A 1 -12.05 -2.23 21.85
CA MET A 1 -11.48 -2.98 20.70
C MET A 1 -11.41 -2.04 19.51
N SER A 2 -10.22 -1.78 18.98
CA SER A 2 -10.07 -0.85 17.84
C SER A 2 -10.26 -1.58 16.52
N THR A 3 -11.02 -0.97 15.62
CA THR A 3 -11.32 -1.50 14.29
C THR A 3 -10.72 -0.58 13.24
N LEU A 4 -9.96 -1.15 12.29
CA LEU A 4 -9.37 -0.43 11.17
C LEU A 4 -9.97 -0.93 9.86
N ARG A 5 -10.31 -0.04 8.93
CA ARG A 5 -10.76 -0.40 7.58
C ARG A 5 -9.67 -0.06 6.57
N ILE A 6 -9.26 -1.04 5.76
CA ILE A 6 -8.21 -0.89 4.75
C ILE A 6 -8.76 -1.31 3.38
N ARG A 7 -8.31 -0.63 2.33
CA ARG A 7 -8.41 -1.07 0.94
C ARG A 7 -7.04 -0.87 0.27
N VAL A 8 -6.73 -1.70 -0.71
CA VAL A 8 -5.42 -1.69 -1.39
C VAL A 8 -5.62 -1.37 -2.86
N SER A 9 -4.74 -0.54 -3.41
CA SER A 9 -4.61 -0.32 -4.84
C SER A 9 -3.33 -0.99 -5.34
N ARG A 10 -3.39 -1.59 -6.53
CA ARG A 10 -2.24 -2.22 -7.21
C ARG A 10 -1.77 -1.45 -8.45
N ASP A 11 -2.44 -0.36 -8.79
CA ASP A 11 -2.24 0.42 -10.02
C ASP A 11 -1.96 1.90 -9.75
N GLY A 12 -1.42 2.20 -8.57
CA GLY A 12 -1.09 3.58 -8.18
C GLY A 12 -2.30 4.44 -7.85
N GLY A 13 -3.38 3.83 -7.36
CA GLY A 13 -4.57 4.53 -6.88
C GLY A 13 -5.70 4.66 -7.90
N ARG A 14 -5.57 4.09 -9.11
CA ARG A 14 -6.59 4.18 -10.17
C ARG A 14 -7.78 3.27 -9.86
N THR A 15 -7.52 2.06 -9.34
CA THR A 15 -8.53 1.15 -8.84
C THR A 15 -8.21 0.69 -7.43
N TRP A 16 -9.27 0.37 -6.68
CA TRP A 16 -9.18 -0.01 -5.28
C TRP A 16 -9.95 -1.30 -5.03
N SER A 17 -9.41 -2.16 -4.18
CA SER A 17 -10.13 -3.33 -3.68
C SER A 17 -11.36 -2.94 -2.86
N ARG A 18 -12.25 -3.89 -2.62
CA ARG A 18 -13.27 -3.77 -1.58
C ARG A 18 -12.64 -3.47 -0.21
N TRP A 19 -13.38 -2.76 0.64
CA TRP A 19 -12.98 -2.51 2.02
C TRP A 19 -12.84 -3.83 2.79
N ARG A 20 -11.76 -3.96 3.57
CA ARG A 20 -11.56 -5.03 4.55
C ARG A 20 -11.48 -4.43 5.94
N THR A 21 -12.13 -5.09 6.89
CA THR A 21 -12.16 -4.66 8.29
C THR A 21 -11.18 -5.52 9.09
N LEU A 22 -10.17 -4.89 9.68
CA LEU A 22 -9.22 -5.49 10.58
C LEU A 22 -9.64 -5.19 12.01
N ARG A 23 -9.73 -6.22 12.86
CA ARG A 23 -9.92 -6.08 14.30
C ARG A 23 -8.54 -6.17 14.95
N GLY A 24 -8.13 -5.14 15.68
CA GLY A 24 -6.79 -5.09 16.26
C GLY A 24 -6.60 -6.13 17.37
N GLY A 25 -5.85 -7.19 17.07
CA GLY A 25 -4.99 -7.87 18.05
C GLY A 25 -3.70 -7.07 18.22
N LYS A 26 -3.07 -7.14 19.40
CA LYS A 26 -1.91 -6.31 19.72
C LYS A 26 -0.83 -6.45 18.63
N HIS A 27 -0.48 -5.31 18.02
CA HIS A 27 0.61 -5.13 17.04
C HIS A 27 0.30 -5.64 15.62
N CYS A 28 -0.55 -4.92 14.89
CA CYS A 28 -0.42 -4.87 13.43
C CYS A 28 0.88 -4.10 13.13
N ALA A 29 2.03 -4.77 13.20
CA ALA A 29 3.24 -4.26 12.58
C ALA A 29 2.92 -4.18 11.08
N MET A 30 2.51 -3.00 10.62
CA MET A 30 2.52 -2.65 9.20
C MET A 30 3.97 -2.65 8.77
N ARG A 31 4.55 -3.86 8.63
CA ARG A 31 5.74 -4.03 7.84
C ARG A 31 5.30 -3.71 6.42
N ALA A 32 5.52 -2.48 6.05
CA ALA A 32 5.45 -2.03 4.67
C ALA A 32 6.65 -2.60 3.90
N ASP A 33 6.89 -3.91 4.00
CA ASP A 33 7.82 -4.66 3.16
C ASP A 33 7.24 -4.80 1.73
N TRP A 34 6.41 -3.84 1.32
CA TRP A 34 6.09 -3.58 -0.06
C TRP A 34 7.37 -3.05 -0.68
N GLY A 35 8.17 -3.97 -1.21
CA GLY A 35 9.34 -3.65 -2.01
C GLY A 35 8.98 -2.61 -3.09
N PRO A 36 9.98 -1.94 -3.67
CA PRO A 36 9.79 -0.81 -4.57
C PRO A 36 8.69 -1.10 -5.59
N CYS A 37 7.64 -0.27 -5.59
CA CYS A 37 6.51 -0.43 -6.52
C CYS A 37 7.04 -0.61 -7.95
N ARG A 38 6.71 -1.73 -8.61
CA ARG A 38 7.23 -2.11 -9.93
C ARG A 38 6.39 -1.58 -11.09
N CYS A 39 5.35 -0.79 -10.84
CA CYS A 39 4.54 -0.24 -11.92
C CYS A 39 5.33 0.81 -12.72
N PRO A 40 5.05 0.97 -14.02
CA PRO A 40 5.81 1.89 -14.88
C PRO A 40 5.89 3.33 -14.33
N ARG A 41 4.79 3.83 -13.75
CA ARG A 41 4.72 5.18 -13.17
C ARG A 41 5.64 5.36 -11.95
N CYS A 42 5.72 4.37 -11.07
CA CYS A 42 6.58 4.46 -9.89
C CYS A 42 8.05 4.20 -10.22
N ARG A 43 8.33 3.42 -11.28
CA ARG A 43 9.68 3.28 -11.81
C ARG A 43 10.18 4.59 -12.38
N GLU A 44 9.39 5.23 -13.24
CA GLU A 44 9.73 6.53 -13.85
C GLU A 44 9.97 7.62 -12.80
N GLY A 45 9.16 7.66 -11.73
CA GLY A 45 9.38 8.58 -10.61
C GLY A 45 10.72 8.35 -9.91
N ARG A 46 11.05 7.09 -9.57
CA ARG A 46 12.34 6.77 -8.94
C ARG A 46 13.54 7.09 -9.83
N ASP A 47 13.43 6.82 -11.13
CA ASP A 47 14.52 7.09 -12.07
C ASP A 47 14.78 8.60 -12.22
N ARG A 48 13.75 9.45 -12.05
CA ARG A 48 13.89 10.92 -12.01
C ARG A 48 14.50 11.44 -10.71
N ASP A 49 14.12 10.87 -9.57
CA ASP A 49 14.66 11.29 -8.26
C ASP A 49 16.12 10.84 -8.06
N ALA A 50 16.60 9.90 -8.88
CA ALA A 50 17.96 9.36 -8.84
C ALA A 50 18.95 10.05 -9.80
N ALA A 51 18.50 11.02 -10.60
CA ALA A 51 19.30 11.79 -11.56
C ALA A 51 19.62 13.19 -11.03
#